data_AF-A0A2P5HEI7-F1
#
_entry.id   AF-A0A2P5HEI7-F1
#
_cell.length_a   1.000
_cell.length_b   1.000
_cell.length_c   1.000
_cell.angle_alpha   90.00
_cell.angle_beta   90.00
_cell.angle_gamma   90.00
#
_symmetry.space_group_name_H-M   'P 1'
#
loop_
_entity.id
_entity.type
_entity.pdbx_description
1 polymer ?
#
loop_
_entity_poly.entity_id
_entity_poly.type
_entity_poly.pdbx_seq_one_letter_code
_entity_poly.pdbx_strand_id
1 'polypeptide(L)'
;MSYPKVSELKVADLQAHLGPNVFGVVWLYQATLPLLRASDSPKWATMGSNAGKLAIRKLEQIPVYNAAYGPSKAAVHWLTIRINAEEDFLTAFVIHPGFVQTEMGNNAARTALGIEKAALGVDESCDGIVKVIDAATKGSHGGRFWDNKGNNMVVLISGGGRGMGINIVESFAVAGAAHIIILDRSTATLSDVAERLRPAHPSTKVTTLSGDVAVETDVARA
;
A
#
# COMPACT_ATOMS: atom_id res chain seq x y z
N MET A 1 19.76 -2.29 -1.06
CA MET A 1 19.46 -3.74 -1.13
C MET A 1 20.03 -4.27 -2.43
N SER A 2 20.59 -5.49 -2.44
CA SER A 2 20.81 -6.23 -3.69
C SER A 2 19.52 -7.00 -4.05
N TYR A 3 19.46 -7.45 -5.29
CA TYR A 3 18.35 -8.21 -5.86
C TYR A 3 18.84 -9.65 -6.10
N PRO A 4 18.53 -10.63 -5.22
CA PRO A 4 19.13 -11.96 -5.28
C PRO A 4 18.44 -12.87 -6.31
N LYS A 5 19.22 -13.76 -6.95
CA LYS A 5 18.68 -14.92 -7.67
C LYS A 5 18.05 -15.90 -6.69
N VAL A 6 17.17 -16.79 -7.18
CA VAL A 6 16.60 -17.88 -6.37
C VAL A 6 17.69 -18.80 -5.81
N SER A 7 18.75 -19.06 -6.59
CA SER A 7 19.93 -19.84 -6.18
C SER A 7 20.82 -19.17 -5.12
N GLU A 8 20.58 -17.90 -4.82
CA GLU A 8 21.37 -17.05 -3.91
C GLU A 8 20.50 -16.52 -2.74
N LEU A 9 19.22 -16.88 -2.71
CA LEU A 9 18.24 -16.40 -1.74
C LEU A 9 18.45 -17.05 -0.38
N LYS A 10 18.68 -16.24 0.66
CA LYS A 10 18.61 -16.72 2.05
C LYS A 10 17.14 -16.79 2.48
N VAL A 11 16.78 -17.85 3.18
CA VAL A 11 15.41 -18.03 3.73
C VAL A 11 15.04 -16.87 4.66
N ALA A 12 15.99 -16.34 5.44
CA ALA A 12 15.79 -15.17 6.29
C ALA A 12 15.41 -13.90 5.51
N ASP A 13 15.99 -13.68 4.32
CA ASP A 13 15.68 -12.51 3.48
C ASP A 13 14.25 -12.64 2.91
N LEU A 14 13.84 -13.86 2.53
CA LEU A 14 12.46 -14.14 2.13
C LEU A 14 11.47 -13.94 3.29
N GLN A 15 11.79 -14.45 4.48
CA GLN A 15 10.96 -14.28 5.69
C GLN A 15 10.82 -12.80 6.07
N ALA A 16 11.90 -12.01 6.00
CA ALA A 16 11.89 -10.57 6.25
C ALA A 16 11.00 -9.80 5.24
N HIS A 17 10.84 -10.31 4.03
CA HIS A 17 9.86 -9.77 3.07
C HIS A 17 8.42 -10.26 3.34
N LEU A 18 8.23 -11.55 3.65
CA LEU A 18 6.91 -12.14 3.92
C LEU A 18 6.25 -11.57 5.18
N GLY A 19 7.01 -11.29 6.25
CA GLY A 19 6.52 -10.73 7.51
C GLY A 19 5.60 -9.52 7.33
N PRO A 20 6.12 -8.36 6.89
CA PRO A 20 5.31 -7.15 6.74
C PRO A 20 4.44 -7.14 5.48
N ASN A 21 4.78 -7.88 4.41
CA ASN A 21 4.01 -7.84 3.16
C ASN A 21 2.88 -8.88 3.09
N VAL A 22 2.90 -9.92 3.92
CA VAL A 22 1.91 -11.01 3.88
C VAL A 22 1.27 -11.21 5.26
N PHE A 23 2.05 -11.57 6.28
CA PHE A 23 1.48 -11.85 7.62
C PHE A 23 0.90 -10.58 8.25
N GLY A 24 1.64 -9.47 8.23
CA GLY A 24 1.17 -8.16 8.68
C GLY A 24 -0.05 -7.63 7.94
N VAL A 25 -0.25 -8.04 6.68
CA VAL A 25 -1.43 -7.65 5.88
C VAL A 25 -2.65 -8.50 6.26
N VAL A 26 -2.46 -9.79 6.59
CA VAL A 26 -3.51 -10.65 7.14
C VAL A 26 -3.94 -10.18 8.53
N TRP A 27 -2.98 -9.92 9.43
CA TRP A 27 -3.27 -9.40 10.78
C TRP A 27 -3.98 -8.04 10.72
N LEU A 28 -3.53 -7.12 9.87
CA LEU A 28 -4.14 -5.79 9.72
C LEU A 28 -5.56 -5.88 9.16
N TYR A 29 -5.78 -6.77 8.19
CA TYR A 29 -7.13 -7.04 7.67
C TYR A 29 -8.06 -7.59 8.75
N GLN A 30 -7.61 -8.59 9.52
CA GLN A 30 -8.39 -9.21 10.59
C GLN A 30 -8.73 -8.23 11.72
N ALA A 31 -7.74 -7.45 12.20
CA ALA A 31 -7.94 -6.47 13.27
C ALA A 31 -8.87 -5.33 12.85
N THR A 32 -8.74 -4.83 11.62
CA THR A 32 -9.53 -3.69 11.12
C THR A 32 -10.90 -4.07 10.55
N LEU A 33 -11.21 -5.38 10.45
CA LEU A 33 -12.48 -5.87 9.90
C LEU A 33 -13.74 -5.28 10.59
N PRO A 34 -13.79 -5.06 11.92
CA PRO A 34 -14.92 -4.38 12.57
C PRO A 34 -15.06 -2.91 12.13
N LEU A 35 -13.94 -2.20 11.92
CA LEU A 35 -13.94 -0.81 11.44
C LEU A 35 -14.41 -0.74 9.98
N LEU A 36 -14.00 -1.70 9.14
CA LEU A 36 -14.50 -1.84 7.77
C LEU A 36 -16.02 -2.12 7.75
N ARG A 37 -16.52 -3.02 8.61
CA ARG A 37 -17.96 -3.34 8.72
C ARG A 37 -18.81 -2.16 9.24
N ALA A 38 -18.20 -1.15 9.85
CA ALA A 38 -18.87 0.06 10.33
C ALA A 38 -18.89 1.22 9.30
N SER A 39 -18.44 1.00 8.07
CA SER A 39 -18.45 2.01 7.00
C SER A 39 -19.52 1.75 5.96
N ASP A 40 -20.21 2.80 5.50
CA ASP A 40 -21.18 2.73 4.39
C ASP A 40 -20.55 2.47 3.02
N SER A 41 -19.21 2.62 2.89
CA SER A 41 -18.48 2.37 1.65
C SER A 41 -17.04 1.89 1.93
N PRO A 42 -16.86 0.69 2.50
CA PRO A 42 -15.56 0.22 2.94
C PRO A 42 -14.72 -0.25 1.75
N LYS A 43 -13.45 0.15 1.80
CA LYS A 43 -12.46 -0.10 0.75
C LYS A 43 -11.18 -0.63 1.37
N TRP A 44 -10.59 -1.65 0.75
CA TRP A 44 -9.30 -2.22 1.15
C TRP A 44 -8.35 -2.23 -0.04
N ALA A 45 -7.31 -1.41 0.03
CA ALA A 45 -6.36 -1.21 -1.07
C ALA A 45 -4.97 -1.70 -0.69
N THR A 46 -4.58 -2.87 -1.20
CA THR A 46 -3.25 -3.41 -0.91
C THR A 46 -2.20 -2.80 -1.83
N MET A 47 -1.18 -2.18 -1.23
CA MET A 47 -0.01 -1.66 -1.94
C MET A 47 0.79 -2.80 -2.61
N GLY A 48 0.49 -3.03 -3.88
CA GLY A 48 1.09 -4.04 -4.72
C GLY A 48 2.39 -3.60 -5.40
N SER A 49 2.79 -4.35 -6.41
CA SER A 49 3.94 -4.04 -7.27
C SER A 49 3.85 -4.90 -8.53
N ASN A 50 4.29 -4.41 -9.70
CA ASN A 50 4.41 -5.28 -10.88
C ASN A 50 5.37 -6.46 -10.65
N ALA A 51 6.26 -6.38 -9.65
CA ALA A 51 7.09 -7.48 -9.16
C ALA A 51 6.34 -8.74 -8.71
N GLY A 52 5.06 -8.62 -8.30
CA GLY A 52 4.24 -9.76 -7.89
C GLY A 52 3.48 -10.45 -9.03
N LYS A 53 3.63 -9.98 -10.28
CA LYS A 53 2.93 -10.54 -11.44
C LYS A 53 3.74 -11.66 -12.08
N LEU A 54 3.05 -12.76 -12.40
CA LEU A 54 3.62 -13.89 -13.14
C LEU A 54 3.89 -13.55 -14.62
N ALA A 55 3.15 -12.59 -15.19
CA ALA A 55 3.33 -12.07 -16.54
C ALA A 55 3.01 -10.56 -16.63
N ILE A 56 3.70 -9.83 -17.51
CA ILE A 56 3.50 -8.39 -17.75
C ILE A 56 3.27 -8.13 -19.24
N ARG A 57 1.99 -8.10 -19.64
CA ARG A 57 1.53 -7.97 -21.04
C ARG A 57 2.04 -9.10 -21.93
N LYS A 58 3.10 -8.86 -22.72
CA LYS A 58 3.78 -9.83 -23.59
C LYS A 58 5.15 -10.28 -23.06
N LEU A 59 5.59 -9.70 -21.94
CA LEU A 59 6.75 -10.17 -21.19
C LEU A 59 6.28 -11.14 -20.10
N GLU A 60 7.18 -12.01 -19.67
CA GLU A 60 7.02 -12.83 -18.48
C GLU A 60 7.16 -11.93 -17.23
N GLN A 61 8.17 -12.19 -16.40
CA GLN A 61 8.50 -11.34 -15.26
C GLN A 61 9.32 -10.11 -15.70
N ILE A 62 9.48 -9.13 -14.81
CA ILE A 62 10.47 -8.05 -14.99
C ILE A 62 11.86 -8.72 -15.07
N PRO A 63 12.75 -8.39 -16.04
CA PRO A 63 14.06 -9.03 -16.21
C PRO A 63 15.09 -8.54 -15.17
N VAL A 64 14.71 -8.58 -13.90
CA VAL A 64 15.49 -8.16 -12.73
C VAL A 64 15.30 -9.23 -11.67
N TYR A 65 16.39 -9.72 -11.07
CA TYR A 65 16.32 -10.71 -10.00
C TYR A 65 15.46 -10.19 -8.84
N ASN A 66 14.66 -11.03 -8.19
CA ASN A 66 13.66 -10.53 -7.24
C ASN A 66 13.17 -11.59 -6.24
N ALA A 67 14.03 -12.55 -5.90
CA ALA A 67 13.60 -13.83 -5.31
C ALA A 67 12.94 -13.72 -3.91
N ALA A 68 13.12 -12.61 -3.19
CA ALA A 68 12.45 -12.36 -1.91
C ALA A 68 11.17 -11.49 -2.05
N TYR A 69 11.30 -10.31 -2.66
CA TYR A 69 10.23 -9.31 -2.71
C TYR A 69 9.12 -9.66 -3.70
N GLY A 70 9.46 -10.23 -4.87
CA GLY A 70 8.49 -10.66 -5.88
C GLY A 70 7.44 -11.63 -5.33
N PRO A 71 7.85 -12.78 -4.74
CA PRO A 71 6.92 -13.73 -4.09
C PRO A 71 6.08 -13.11 -2.99
N SER A 72 6.64 -12.22 -2.15
CA SER A 72 5.86 -11.54 -1.10
C SER A 72 4.73 -10.66 -1.66
N LYS A 73 4.95 -10.04 -2.83
CA LYS A 73 3.92 -9.27 -3.51
C LYS A 73 2.93 -10.16 -4.27
N ALA A 74 3.37 -11.27 -4.86
CA ALA A 74 2.46 -12.23 -5.49
C ALA A 74 1.46 -12.82 -4.47
N ALA A 75 1.94 -13.23 -3.30
CA ALA A 75 1.11 -13.77 -2.22
C ALA A 75 0.07 -12.76 -1.74
N VAL A 76 0.46 -11.50 -1.48
CA VAL A 76 -0.50 -10.50 -1.00
C VAL A 76 -1.52 -10.10 -2.06
N HIS A 77 -1.18 -10.11 -3.36
CA HIS A 77 -2.18 -9.87 -4.42
C HIS A 77 -3.26 -10.94 -4.39
N TRP A 78 -2.88 -12.22 -4.27
CA TRP A 78 -3.84 -13.32 -4.19
C TRP A 78 -4.78 -13.17 -2.99
N LEU A 79 -4.22 -12.91 -1.80
CA LEU A 79 -5.01 -12.69 -0.58
C LEU A 79 -5.99 -11.52 -0.73
N THR A 80 -5.56 -10.42 -1.35
CA THR A 80 -6.41 -9.23 -1.58
C THR A 80 -7.59 -9.53 -2.51
N ILE A 81 -7.35 -10.29 -3.58
CA ILE A 81 -8.39 -10.72 -4.51
C ILE A 81 -9.35 -11.69 -3.82
N ARG A 82 -8.82 -12.57 -2.95
CA ARG A 82 -9.62 -13.53 -2.19
C ARG A 82 -10.53 -12.85 -1.16
N ILE A 83 -10.02 -11.87 -0.40
CA ILE A 83 -10.80 -11.02 0.52
C ILE A 83 -12.01 -10.39 -0.19
N ASN A 84 -11.83 -9.86 -1.41
CA ASN A 84 -12.95 -9.29 -2.17
C ASN A 84 -14.01 -10.33 -2.57
N ALA A 85 -13.60 -11.58 -2.79
CA ALA A 85 -14.48 -12.68 -3.14
C ALA A 85 -15.13 -13.36 -1.91
N GLU A 86 -14.78 -12.94 -0.69
CA GLU A 86 -15.30 -13.48 0.57
C GLU A 86 -16.27 -12.53 1.27
N GLU A 87 -16.03 -11.22 1.21
CA GLU A 87 -16.82 -10.24 1.96
C GLU A 87 -17.71 -9.37 1.06
N ASP A 88 -19.00 -9.68 0.95
CA ASP A 88 -19.90 -8.98 0.02
C ASP A 88 -20.08 -7.48 0.29
N PHE A 89 -19.85 -7.03 1.52
CA PHE A 89 -19.90 -5.61 1.88
C PHE A 89 -18.64 -4.82 1.48
N LEU A 90 -17.51 -5.50 1.24
CA LEU A 90 -16.18 -4.88 1.08
C LEU A 90 -15.75 -4.78 -0.39
N THR A 91 -15.15 -3.64 -0.74
CA THR A 91 -14.42 -3.45 -2.01
C THR A 91 -12.92 -3.61 -1.77
N ALA A 92 -12.37 -4.80 -2.00
CA ALA A 92 -10.93 -5.07 -1.84
C ALA A 92 -10.23 -5.25 -3.19
N PHE A 93 -9.06 -4.64 -3.37
CA PHE A 93 -8.31 -4.68 -4.63
C PHE A 93 -6.83 -4.30 -4.43
N VAL A 94 -6.01 -4.61 -5.43
CA VAL A 94 -4.57 -4.30 -5.43
C VAL A 94 -4.33 -2.99 -6.18
N ILE A 95 -3.48 -2.12 -5.64
CA ILE A 95 -3.08 -0.87 -6.28
C ILE A 95 -1.58 -0.84 -6.59
N HIS A 96 -1.19 -0.16 -7.66
CA HIS A 96 0.19 -0.05 -8.10
C HIS A 96 0.62 1.41 -8.22
N PRO A 97 1.66 1.85 -7.49
CA PRO A 97 2.04 3.27 -7.45
C PRO A 97 2.63 3.79 -8.76
N GLY A 98 3.03 2.90 -9.68
CA GLY A 98 3.79 3.26 -10.87
C GLY A 98 5.29 2.98 -10.67
N PHE A 99 6.12 3.55 -11.54
CA PHE A 99 7.58 3.52 -11.37
C PHE A 99 8.04 4.88 -10.85
N VAL A 100 7.95 5.04 -9.53
CA VAL A 100 7.97 6.33 -8.82
C VAL A 100 9.39 6.74 -8.43
N GLN A 101 9.70 8.04 -8.49
CA GLN A 101 10.99 8.67 -8.17
C GLN A 101 11.38 8.67 -6.68
N THR A 102 11.14 7.55 -6.00
CA THR A 102 11.62 7.22 -4.66
C THR A 102 13.10 6.85 -4.66
N GLU A 103 13.73 6.74 -3.48
CA GLU A 103 15.08 6.15 -3.36
C GLU A 103 15.15 4.76 -4.02
N MET A 104 14.20 3.86 -3.69
CA MET A 104 14.14 2.51 -4.26
C MET A 104 13.94 2.51 -5.78
N GLY A 105 13.01 3.33 -6.28
CA GLY A 105 12.70 3.42 -7.71
C GLY A 105 13.83 4.05 -8.51
N ASN A 106 14.45 5.12 -8.01
CA ASN A 106 15.62 5.75 -8.62
C ASN A 106 16.87 4.87 -8.53
N ASN A 107 17.01 4.08 -7.47
CA ASN A 107 18.05 3.05 -7.40
C ASN A 107 17.81 1.98 -8.48
N ALA A 108 16.62 1.40 -8.57
CA ALA A 108 16.28 0.41 -9.59
C ALA A 108 16.41 0.97 -11.03
N ALA A 109 16.07 2.25 -11.24
CA ALA A 109 16.29 2.95 -12.51
C ALA A 109 17.76 2.86 -12.94
N ARG A 110 18.68 3.21 -12.04
CA ARG A 110 20.13 3.18 -12.32
C ARG A 110 20.70 1.77 -12.38
N THR A 111 20.41 0.93 -11.38
CA THR A 111 21.09 -0.37 -11.20
C THR A 111 20.49 -1.51 -12.02
N ALA A 112 19.26 -1.37 -12.50
CA ALA A 112 18.56 -2.45 -13.19
C ALA A 112 18.00 -2.05 -14.58
N LEU A 113 17.88 -0.75 -14.88
CA LEU A 113 17.37 -0.25 -16.17
C LEU A 113 18.33 0.72 -16.90
N GLY A 114 19.46 1.10 -16.30
CA GLY A 114 20.46 1.98 -16.91
C GLY A 114 20.02 3.43 -17.11
N ILE A 115 18.98 3.89 -16.41
CA ILE A 115 18.40 5.24 -16.53
C ILE A 115 18.51 6.04 -15.22
N GLU A 116 18.61 7.37 -15.33
CA GLU A 116 18.97 8.29 -14.23
C GLU A 116 18.05 8.18 -13.00
N LYS A 117 16.73 8.15 -13.26
CA LYS A 117 15.64 8.20 -12.28
C LYS A 117 14.39 7.50 -12.83
N ALA A 118 13.44 7.22 -11.96
CA ALA A 118 12.20 6.56 -12.31
C ALA A 118 11.24 7.49 -13.09
N ALA A 119 10.22 6.92 -13.74
CA ALA A 119 9.41 7.62 -14.74
C ALA A 119 8.35 8.57 -14.16
N LEU A 120 7.83 8.31 -12.95
CA LEU A 120 6.67 8.99 -12.37
C LEU A 120 7.07 9.85 -11.15
N GLY A 121 6.50 11.04 -11.03
CA GLY A 121 6.66 11.88 -9.83
C GLY A 121 6.07 11.22 -8.57
N VAL A 122 6.56 11.58 -7.38
CA VAL A 122 5.98 11.09 -6.11
C VAL A 122 4.55 11.60 -5.96
N ASP A 123 4.33 12.90 -6.18
CA ASP A 123 3.02 13.52 -5.94
C ASP A 123 2.03 13.14 -7.05
N GLU A 124 2.50 13.05 -8.30
CA GLU A 124 1.77 12.49 -9.44
C GLU A 124 1.32 11.03 -9.21
N SER A 125 2.15 10.25 -8.51
CA SER A 125 1.78 8.91 -8.03
C SER A 125 0.70 8.99 -6.95
N CYS A 126 0.89 9.81 -5.92
CA CYS A 126 -0.01 9.91 -4.76
C CYS A 126 -1.40 10.45 -5.15
N ASP A 127 -1.47 11.60 -5.82
CA ASP A 127 -2.71 12.22 -6.31
C ASP A 127 -3.53 11.27 -7.16
N GLY A 128 -2.86 10.41 -7.92
CA GLY A 128 -3.51 9.36 -8.67
C GLY A 128 -3.94 8.19 -7.79
N ILE A 129 -3.03 7.58 -7.02
CA ILE A 129 -3.29 6.43 -6.12
C ILE A 129 -4.57 6.67 -5.35
N VAL A 130 -4.67 7.85 -4.75
CA VAL A 130 -5.83 8.36 -4.03
C VAL A 130 -7.07 8.15 -4.86
N LYS A 131 -7.14 8.83 -6.00
CA LYS A 131 -8.24 8.80 -6.93
C LYS A 131 -8.72 7.36 -7.26
N VAL A 132 -7.87 6.35 -7.54
CA VAL A 132 -8.44 5.01 -7.89
C VAL A 132 -9.07 4.26 -6.72
N ILE A 133 -8.56 4.43 -5.49
CA ILE A 133 -9.28 3.88 -4.33
C ILE A 133 -10.60 4.62 -4.17
N ASP A 134 -10.55 5.92 -4.40
CA ASP A 134 -11.67 6.83 -4.31
C ASP A 134 -12.76 6.43 -5.34
N ALA A 135 -12.38 5.95 -6.54
CA ALA A 135 -13.26 5.37 -7.56
C ALA A 135 -13.87 3.99 -7.24
N ALA A 136 -13.32 3.28 -6.27
CA ALA A 136 -13.48 1.83 -6.21
C ALA A 136 -14.85 1.41 -5.67
N THR A 137 -15.63 0.69 -6.49
CA THR A 137 -16.83 -0.04 -6.04
C THR A 137 -16.66 -1.54 -6.28
N LYS A 138 -17.33 -2.39 -5.51
CA LYS A 138 -17.17 -3.85 -5.58
C LYS A 138 -17.36 -4.43 -6.99
N GLY A 139 -18.37 -3.95 -7.72
CA GLY A 139 -18.64 -4.37 -9.10
C GLY A 139 -17.67 -3.82 -10.14
N SER A 140 -17.12 -2.61 -9.93
CA SER A 140 -16.16 -1.99 -10.84
C SER A 140 -14.74 -2.48 -10.55
N HIS A 141 -14.21 -2.16 -9.38
CA HIS A 141 -12.81 -2.29 -9.00
C HIS A 141 -12.51 -3.51 -8.12
N GLY A 142 -13.50 -4.06 -7.42
CA GLY A 142 -13.31 -5.20 -6.52
C GLY A 142 -12.66 -6.41 -7.20
N GLY A 143 -11.67 -7.00 -6.53
CA GLY A 143 -11.00 -8.23 -6.97
C GLY A 143 -10.04 -8.08 -8.16
N ARG A 144 -9.67 -6.84 -8.52
CA ARG A 144 -8.73 -6.57 -9.63
C ARG A 144 -7.51 -5.73 -9.20
N PHE A 145 -6.74 -5.26 -10.18
CA PHE A 145 -5.47 -4.54 -9.99
C PHE A 145 -5.51 -3.22 -10.76
N TRP A 146 -5.31 -2.08 -10.09
CA TRP A 146 -5.64 -0.74 -10.63
C TRP A 146 -4.52 0.30 -10.54
N ASP A 147 -4.74 1.43 -11.23
CA ASP A 147 -3.89 2.62 -11.21
C ASP A 147 -4.47 3.78 -10.37
N ASN A 148 -5.12 4.82 -10.96
CA ASN A 148 -5.01 6.18 -10.37
C ASN A 148 -6.14 7.28 -10.65
N LYS A 149 -7.51 7.08 -10.50
CA LYS A 149 -8.58 7.89 -11.23
C LYS A 149 -9.91 8.59 -10.66
N GLY A 150 -10.65 8.23 -9.58
CA GLY A 150 -11.62 9.10 -8.78
C GLY A 150 -13.10 8.61 -8.52
N ASN A 151 -13.90 8.86 -7.43
CA ASN A 151 -13.77 9.62 -6.14
C ASN A 151 -14.73 9.22 -4.91
N ASN A 152 -14.34 9.60 -3.66
CA ASN A 152 -14.83 9.51 -2.23
C ASN A 152 -14.57 8.26 -1.28
N MET A 153 -14.09 8.50 -0.02
CA MET A 153 -13.43 7.49 0.87
C MET A 153 -13.36 7.69 2.42
N VAL A 154 -13.10 6.56 3.11
CA VAL A 154 -12.34 6.41 4.38
C VAL A 154 -11.10 5.53 4.09
N VAL A 155 -9.96 5.75 4.77
CA VAL A 155 -8.69 5.05 4.46
C VAL A 155 -7.81 4.78 5.68
N LEU A 156 -7.08 3.65 5.66
CA LEU A 156 -6.00 3.34 6.60
C LEU A 156 -4.67 3.21 5.82
N ILE A 157 -3.62 3.84 6.34
CA ILE A 157 -2.30 3.95 5.68
C ILE A 157 -1.22 3.53 6.67
N SER A 158 -0.63 2.35 6.45
CA SER A 158 0.51 1.86 7.23
C SER A 158 1.85 2.34 6.67
N GLY A 159 2.79 2.69 7.55
CA GLY A 159 4.00 3.45 7.22
C GLY A 159 3.71 4.92 6.88
N GLY A 160 2.56 5.45 7.31
CA GLY A 160 2.07 6.78 6.92
C GLY A 160 2.79 7.96 7.57
N GLY A 161 3.67 7.72 8.56
CA GLY A 161 4.37 8.78 9.28
C GLY A 161 5.64 9.28 8.60
N ARG A 162 6.15 8.61 7.55
CA ARG A 162 7.48 8.90 6.97
C ARG A 162 7.54 8.73 5.45
N GLY A 163 8.33 9.58 4.79
CA GLY A 163 8.61 9.50 3.34
C GLY A 163 7.33 9.54 2.50
N MET A 164 7.20 8.63 1.52
CA MET A 164 5.98 8.48 0.70
C MET A 164 4.69 8.37 1.52
N GLY A 165 4.73 7.78 2.71
CA GLY A 165 3.54 7.62 3.54
C GLY A 165 2.88 8.97 3.85
N ILE A 166 3.69 10.01 4.04
CA ILE A 166 3.23 11.37 4.30
C ILE A 166 2.54 11.93 3.05
N ASN A 167 3.18 11.90 1.87
CA ASN A 167 2.60 12.43 0.64
C ASN A 167 1.30 11.70 0.26
N ILE A 168 1.23 10.37 0.49
CA ILE A 168 0.01 9.58 0.28
C ILE A 168 -1.10 10.07 1.22
N VAL A 169 -0.81 10.23 2.52
CA VAL A 169 -1.75 10.77 3.52
C VAL A 169 -2.23 12.18 3.12
N GLU A 170 -1.33 13.06 2.65
CA GLU A 170 -1.68 14.42 2.23
C GLU A 170 -2.58 14.43 0.99
N SER A 171 -2.26 13.67 -0.07
CA SER A 171 -3.13 13.61 -1.25
C SER A 171 -4.53 13.05 -0.91
N PHE A 172 -4.67 12.14 0.08
CA PHE A 172 -6.00 11.71 0.58
C PHE A 172 -6.77 12.83 1.28
N ALA A 173 -6.08 13.69 2.04
CA ALA A 173 -6.70 14.81 2.72
C ALA A 173 -7.09 15.92 1.72
N VAL A 174 -6.25 16.18 0.71
CA VAL A 174 -6.53 17.08 -0.42
C VAL A 174 -7.72 16.60 -1.24
N ALA A 175 -7.88 15.29 -1.45
CA ALA A 175 -9.04 14.71 -2.13
C ALA A 175 -10.33 14.67 -1.27
N GLY A 176 -10.26 15.06 0.01
CA GLY A 176 -11.43 15.16 0.88
C GLY A 176 -11.88 13.86 1.54
N ALA A 177 -10.96 12.90 1.77
CA ALA A 177 -11.27 11.68 2.51
C ALA A 177 -11.90 12.00 3.89
N ALA A 178 -13.00 11.34 4.25
CA ALA A 178 -13.78 11.66 5.46
C ALA A 178 -13.04 11.27 6.76
N HIS A 179 -12.27 10.18 6.73
CA HIS A 179 -11.43 9.74 7.85
C HIS A 179 -10.17 9.05 7.33
N ILE A 180 -9.01 9.54 7.75
CA ILE A 180 -7.69 8.93 7.53
C ILE A 180 -7.19 8.33 8.86
N ILE A 181 -6.76 7.08 8.81
CA ILE A 181 -6.10 6.37 9.91
C ILE A 181 -4.64 6.14 9.53
N ILE A 182 -3.72 6.78 10.25
CA ILE A 182 -2.27 6.71 10.01
C ILE A 182 -1.67 5.72 10.99
N LEU A 183 -1.04 4.66 10.50
CA LEU A 183 -0.33 3.68 11.33
C LEU A 183 1.18 3.74 11.04
N ASP A 184 1.99 3.90 12.07
CA ASP A 184 3.46 3.89 12.00
C ASP A 184 4.04 3.43 13.35
N ARG A 185 5.36 3.23 13.43
CA ARG A 185 6.04 2.75 14.64
C ARG A 185 6.48 3.88 15.57
N SER A 186 6.39 5.12 15.12
CA SER A 186 6.93 6.28 15.82
C SER A 186 5.86 7.32 16.07
N THR A 187 5.44 7.40 17.34
CA THR A 187 4.45 8.34 17.87
C THR A 187 4.76 9.80 17.53
N ALA A 188 6.03 10.22 17.61
CA ALA A 188 6.45 11.56 17.23
C ALA A 188 6.06 11.89 15.77
N THR A 189 6.50 11.09 14.80
CA THR A 189 6.17 11.32 13.39
C THR A 189 4.68 11.13 13.05
N LEU A 190 3.93 10.40 13.88
CA LEU A 190 2.47 10.35 13.78
C LEU A 190 1.82 11.67 14.24
N SER A 191 2.29 12.26 15.35
CA SER A 191 1.86 13.58 15.80
C SER A 191 2.21 14.67 14.79
N ASP A 192 3.46 14.74 14.35
CA ASP A 192 3.94 15.76 13.39
C ASP A 192 3.05 15.84 12.13
N VAL A 193 2.69 14.67 11.58
CA VAL A 193 1.85 14.54 10.40
C VAL A 193 0.40 14.92 10.72
N ALA A 194 -0.16 14.43 11.83
CA ALA A 194 -1.56 14.69 12.20
C ALA A 194 -1.83 16.14 12.65
N GLU A 195 -0.88 16.80 13.30
CA GLU A 195 -0.96 18.22 13.69
C GLU A 195 -0.88 19.14 12.46
N ARG A 196 -0.15 18.74 11.41
CA ARG A 196 -0.10 19.47 10.14
C ARG A 196 -1.38 19.31 9.31
N LEU A 197 -1.99 18.12 9.32
CA LEU A 197 -3.19 17.80 8.51
C LEU A 197 -4.48 18.40 9.06
N ARG A 198 -4.73 18.26 10.38
CA ARG A 198 -5.99 18.67 11.02
C ARG A 198 -6.41 20.14 10.75
N PRO A 199 -5.51 21.14 10.81
CA PRO A 199 -5.88 22.53 10.50
C PRO A 199 -5.99 22.80 8.98
N ALA A 200 -5.29 22.03 8.14
CA ALA A 200 -5.36 22.17 6.67
C ALA A 200 -6.61 21.52 6.07
N HIS A 201 -7.10 20.43 6.68
CA HIS A 201 -8.23 19.62 6.19
C HIS A 201 -9.27 19.39 7.31
N PRO A 202 -9.97 20.44 7.79
CA PRO A 202 -10.85 20.35 8.96
C PRO A 202 -12.10 19.45 8.77
N SER A 203 -12.44 19.10 7.52
CA SER A 203 -13.47 18.12 7.19
C SER A 203 -12.99 16.65 7.28
N THR A 204 -11.67 16.42 7.36
CA THR A 204 -11.05 15.10 7.41
C THR A 204 -10.69 14.73 8.85
N LYS A 205 -11.34 13.69 9.39
CA LYS A 205 -10.96 13.10 10.68
C LYS A 205 -9.59 12.44 10.53
N VAL A 206 -8.66 12.68 11.47
CA VAL A 206 -7.31 12.08 11.46
C VAL A 206 -7.04 11.31 12.76
N THR A 207 -6.94 9.98 12.66
CA THR A 207 -6.55 9.06 13.75
C THR A 207 -5.11 8.58 13.53
N THR A 208 -4.37 8.41 14.62
CA THR A 208 -2.98 7.95 14.64
C THR A 208 -2.85 6.71 15.51
N LEU A 209 -2.24 5.65 14.98
CA LEU A 209 -2.04 4.36 15.66
C LEU A 209 -0.56 4.00 15.67
N SER A 210 -0.02 3.66 16.84
CA SER A 210 1.39 3.33 17.01
C SER A 210 1.59 1.82 17.12
N GLY A 211 2.32 1.21 16.19
CA GLY A 211 2.63 -0.22 16.21
C GLY A 211 3.46 -0.70 15.01
N ASP A 212 4.14 -1.84 15.15
CA ASP A 212 4.82 -2.51 14.04
C ASP A 212 3.87 -3.54 13.39
N VAL A 213 3.65 -3.41 12.07
CA VAL A 213 2.82 -4.36 11.30
C VAL A 213 3.39 -5.79 11.25
N ALA A 214 4.67 -5.97 11.63
CA ALA A 214 5.28 -7.28 11.81
C ALA A 214 4.99 -7.92 13.19
N VAL A 215 4.22 -7.26 14.06
CA VAL A 215 3.87 -7.74 15.41
C VAL A 215 2.34 -7.84 15.55
N GLU A 216 1.81 -9.06 15.55
CA GLU A 216 0.36 -9.34 15.63
C GLU A 216 -0.33 -8.63 16.81
N THR A 217 0.31 -8.58 17.98
CA THR A 217 -0.24 -7.91 19.17
C THR A 217 -0.16 -6.39 19.15
N ASP A 218 0.62 -5.77 18.26
CA ASP A 218 0.54 -4.33 17.98
C ASP A 218 -0.66 -4.04 17.08
N VAL A 219 -0.85 -4.88 16.06
CA VAL A 219 -1.92 -4.74 15.07
C VAL A 219 -3.30 -5.05 15.67
N ALA A 220 -3.41 -6.01 16.59
CA ALA A 220 -4.65 -6.34 17.31
C ALA A 220 -5.12 -5.26 18.31
N ARG A 221 -4.41 -4.12 18.42
CA ARG A 221 -4.78 -2.94 19.23
C ARG A 221 -5.24 -1.73 18.39
N ALA A 222 -5.37 -1.91 17.07
CA ALA A 222 -5.67 -0.87 16.06
C ALA A 222 -7.16 -0.54 15.92
#